data_AF-A0A8H4PFS5-F1
#
_entry.id   AF-A0A8H4PFS5-F1
#
_cell.length_a   1.000
_cell.length_b   1.000
_cell.length_c   1.000
_cell.angle_alpha   90.00
_cell.angle_beta   90.00
_cell.angle_gamma   90.00
#
_symmetry.space_group_name_H-M   'P 1'
#
loop_
_entity.id
_entity.type
_entity.pdbx_description
1 polymer ?
#
loop_
_entity_poly.entity_id
_entity_poly.type
_entity_poly.pdbx_seq_one_letter_code
_entity_poly.pdbx_strand_id
1 'polypeptide(L)'
;MVYEPPEHSRDRKASHFLNTYSWHVALWQMLSEGNHTVYTPAICQPWSLSMADTRMEPQFFRGTTVSLKKLTLHMALSDSSPSSKAVLQSVLALSSLRLSGDGAASAYKAKAISSLSQSLKPDNTWDEASRTLVASMLLYLYETFHATYSGPSWAIYLCGVKKIAKSFCSGSKASFRMDNDKLCDWLYYHETMGHFSLVWWAPEDAPDICFLDATALLRQRYSWRAKTDEDGAGCSLAVMNTISSVFKAISLETKGPRISPKERQHLLELEKKLRKGVSELATSTSAPQVQLYSENNTLLHTIAALIFLNRAELAYSGEEPAHRALVKQGLKLIESLSACDAPWPVFTIAFELDEDWARILVLDLMSRTEKKLGYGRLTILRHLVETAWSYHDLGDDMREGQSGSYKARLHAVVRTAPYMPFFT
;
A
#
# COMPACT_ATOMS: atom_id res chain seq x y z
N MET A 1 -55.89 -44.28 1.41
CA MET A 1 -54.61 -44.02 2.11
C MET A 1 -53.55 -43.89 1.04
N VAL A 2 -53.18 -42.66 0.72
CA VAL A 2 -52.17 -42.29 -0.26
C VAL A 2 -50.94 -41.88 0.55
N TYR A 3 -49.80 -42.49 0.29
CA TYR A 3 -48.56 -42.31 1.04
C TYR A 3 -47.64 -41.37 0.24
N GLU A 4 -47.49 -40.13 0.71
CA GLU A 4 -46.50 -39.16 0.23
C GLU A 4 -45.14 -39.42 0.91
N PRO A 5 -44.01 -39.36 0.18
CA PRO A 5 -42.68 -39.44 0.79
C PRO A 5 -42.18 -38.04 1.20
N PRO A 6 -41.36 -37.92 2.27
CA PRO A 6 -40.96 -36.65 2.82
C PRO A 6 -39.75 -36.04 2.10
N GLU A 7 -39.83 -34.74 1.83
CA GLU A 7 -38.69 -33.87 1.54
C GLU A 7 -37.84 -33.69 2.80
N HIS A 8 -36.54 -34.00 2.76
CA HIS A 8 -35.56 -33.34 3.63
C HIS A 8 -34.15 -33.27 3.00
N SER A 9 -33.72 -32.01 2.89
CA SER A 9 -32.38 -31.42 2.89
C SER A 9 -31.17 -32.19 2.33
N ARG A 10 -30.64 -31.61 1.25
CA ARG A 10 -29.25 -31.72 0.83
C ARG A 10 -28.32 -31.13 1.90
N ASP A 11 -27.72 -31.97 2.72
CA ASP A 11 -26.47 -31.63 3.44
C ASP A 11 -25.31 -32.42 2.83
N ARG A 12 -24.68 -31.83 1.81
CA ARG A 12 -23.32 -32.23 1.39
C ARG A 12 -22.34 -31.20 1.94
N LYS A 13 -21.70 -31.61 3.03
CA LYS A 13 -20.48 -31.08 3.64
C LYS A 13 -19.63 -30.26 2.67
N ALA A 14 -19.80 -28.93 2.72
CA ALA A 14 -18.76 -28.01 2.34
C ALA A 14 -17.64 -28.17 3.36
N SER A 15 -16.46 -28.59 2.89
CA SER A 15 -15.24 -28.59 3.66
C SER A 15 -14.97 -27.16 4.14
N HIS A 16 -15.26 -26.92 5.42
CA HIS A 16 -14.82 -25.74 6.15
C HIS A 16 -13.29 -25.66 6.03
N PHE A 17 -12.79 -24.79 5.16
CA PHE A 17 -11.46 -24.24 5.35
C PHE A 17 -11.53 -23.45 6.65
N LEU A 18 -10.74 -23.91 7.63
CA LEU A 18 -10.55 -23.28 8.93
C LEU A 18 -10.28 -21.79 8.72
N ASN A 19 -11.24 -20.99 9.18
CA ASN A 19 -11.13 -19.54 9.29
C ASN A 19 -10.02 -19.22 10.31
N THR A 20 -8.80 -18.99 9.83
CA THR A 20 -7.61 -18.69 10.64
C THR A 20 -7.49 -17.22 11.04
N TYR A 21 -8.56 -16.42 10.95
CA TYR A 21 -8.51 -14.95 11.14
C TYR A 21 -8.72 -14.45 12.59
N SER A 22 -8.66 -15.32 13.61
CA SER A 22 -8.90 -14.92 15.01
C SER A 22 -7.77 -14.12 15.67
N TRP A 23 -6.56 -14.11 15.11
CA TRP A 23 -5.41 -13.43 15.73
C TRP A 23 -5.37 -11.92 15.44
N HIS A 24 -6.01 -11.44 14.38
CA HIS A 24 -6.17 -10.00 14.11
C HIS A 24 -7.08 -9.34 15.16
N VAL A 25 -8.16 -10.02 15.54
CA VAL A 25 -9.09 -9.54 16.59
C VAL A 25 -8.41 -9.57 17.95
N ALA A 26 -7.64 -10.61 18.25
CA ALA A 26 -6.87 -10.70 19.50
C ALA A 26 -5.77 -9.63 19.58
N LEU A 27 -5.00 -9.38 18.52
CA LEU A 27 -3.98 -8.32 18.50
C LEU A 27 -4.63 -6.92 18.52
N TRP A 28 -5.76 -6.75 17.83
CA TRP A 28 -6.56 -5.53 17.88
C TRP A 28 -7.13 -5.27 19.28
N GLN A 29 -7.59 -6.29 19.99
CA GLN A 29 -8.00 -6.22 21.40
C GLN A 29 -6.80 -5.96 22.32
N MET A 30 -5.65 -6.61 22.11
CA MET A 30 -4.45 -6.35 22.90
C MET A 30 -3.92 -4.92 22.73
N LEU A 31 -4.01 -4.36 21.52
CA LEU A 31 -3.64 -2.97 21.24
C LEU A 31 -4.71 -1.96 21.69
N SER A 32 -5.98 -2.35 21.82
CA SER A 32 -7.07 -1.47 22.25
C SER A 32 -7.34 -1.51 23.76
N GLU A 33 -7.07 -2.62 24.43
CA GLU A 33 -7.39 -2.87 25.85
C GLU A 33 -6.18 -2.77 26.78
N GLY A 34 -4.96 -2.53 26.26
CA GLY A 34 -3.77 -2.27 27.08
C GLY A 34 -3.32 -3.44 27.98
N ASN A 35 -3.83 -4.65 27.75
CA ASN A 35 -3.54 -5.81 28.59
C ASN A 35 -2.18 -6.44 28.22
N HIS A 36 -1.21 -6.24 29.10
CA HIS A 36 0.17 -6.70 28.94
C HIS A 36 0.35 -8.14 29.43
N THR A 37 0.29 -9.12 28.53
CA THR A 37 1.01 -10.38 28.73
C THR A 37 1.64 -10.85 27.41
N VAL A 38 2.93 -10.59 27.24
CA VAL A 38 3.75 -11.28 26.24
C VAL A 38 4.93 -11.86 26.99
N TYR A 39 5.05 -13.19 26.91
CA TYR A 39 6.18 -13.97 27.42
C TYR A 39 7.49 -13.38 26.90
N THR A 40 8.40 -13.06 27.81
CA THR A 40 9.78 -12.64 27.54
C THR A 40 10.70 -13.87 27.57
N PRO A 41 11.33 -14.27 26.46
CA PRO A 41 12.54 -15.08 26.53
C PRO A 41 13.73 -14.18 26.84
N ALA A 42 14.57 -14.65 27.75
CA ALA A 42 15.69 -13.91 28.33
C ALA A 42 16.84 -13.67 27.34
N ILE A 43 17.40 -12.46 27.44
CA ILE A 43 18.81 -12.03 27.28
C ILE A 43 19.51 -12.32 25.94
N CYS A 44 19.95 -11.23 25.27
CA CYS A 44 21.24 -11.17 24.57
C CYS A 44 21.80 -9.73 24.66
N GLN A 45 23.04 -9.62 25.15
CA GLN A 45 23.80 -8.39 25.40
C GLN A 45 24.28 -7.72 24.09
N PRO A 46 24.62 -6.42 24.10
CA PRO A 46 24.86 -5.63 22.90
C PRO A 46 26.30 -5.75 22.40
N TRP A 47 26.49 -5.98 21.10
CA TRP A 47 27.77 -5.79 20.42
C TRP A 47 27.74 -4.52 19.57
N SER A 48 28.86 -3.82 19.60
CA SER A 48 29.12 -2.53 18.95
C SER A 48 29.05 -2.64 17.42
N LEU A 49 28.19 -1.86 16.79
CA LEU A 49 28.25 -1.62 15.35
C LEU A 49 28.99 -0.30 15.11
N SER A 50 30.21 -0.42 14.57
CA SER A 50 30.98 0.68 14.00
C SER A 50 30.22 1.24 12.79
N MET A 51 29.72 2.47 12.91
CA MET A 51 29.02 3.22 11.85
C MET A 51 30.02 3.80 10.82
N ALA A 52 30.84 2.95 10.18
CA ALA A 52 31.89 3.42 9.27
C ALA A 52 31.77 2.92 7.82
N ASP A 53 30.72 2.19 7.45
CA ASP A 53 30.56 1.73 6.05
C ASP A 53 29.51 2.55 5.29
N THR A 54 29.98 3.60 4.62
CA THR A 54 29.22 4.51 3.75
C THR A 54 28.64 3.84 2.49
N ARG A 55 28.67 2.51 2.36
CA ARG A 55 28.09 1.75 1.24
C ARG A 55 26.70 1.16 1.53
N MET A 56 26.19 1.26 2.76
CA MET A 56 24.84 0.84 3.10
C MET A 56 23.87 2.02 3.16
N GLU A 57 23.41 2.51 2.01
CA GLU A 57 22.12 3.19 2.01
C GLU A 57 21.05 2.13 2.37
N PRO A 58 20.26 2.31 3.45
CA PRO A 58 19.22 1.34 3.75
C PRO A 58 18.16 1.42 2.65
N GLN A 59 18.13 0.40 1.78
CA GLN A 59 17.21 0.30 0.65
C GLN A 59 15.72 0.30 1.08
N PHE A 60 15.45 0.14 2.39
CA PHE A 60 14.16 0.38 3.04
C PHE A 60 13.53 1.73 2.72
N PHE A 61 14.38 2.71 2.51
CA PHE A 61 14.03 4.09 2.29
C PHE A 61 14.14 4.48 0.80
N ARG A 62 14.23 3.51 -0.11
CA ARG A 62 14.23 3.78 -1.55
C ARG A 62 12.86 4.36 -1.91
N GLY A 63 12.85 5.58 -2.44
CA GLY A 63 11.62 6.37 -2.64
C GLY A 63 11.26 7.30 -1.47
N THR A 64 11.98 7.26 -0.35
CA THR A 64 11.87 8.28 0.71
C THR A 64 13.03 9.26 0.61
N THR A 65 12.76 10.53 0.88
CA THR A 65 13.76 11.59 0.77
C THR A 65 14.85 11.42 1.84
N VAL A 66 16.07 11.90 1.55
CA VAL A 66 17.18 11.97 2.53
C VAL A 66 16.74 12.64 3.83
N SER A 67 15.81 13.60 3.73
CA SER A 67 15.19 14.25 4.88
C SER A 67 14.34 13.32 5.75
N LEU A 68 13.60 12.37 5.18
CA LEU A 68 12.79 11.43 5.98
C LEU A 68 13.70 10.48 6.78
N LYS A 69 14.75 9.93 6.16
CA LYS A 69 15.76 9.10 6.84
C LYS A 69 16.35 9.82 8.06
N LYS A 70 16.78 11.06 7.85
CA LYS A 70 17.37 11.90 8.90
C LYS A 70 16.35 12.21 9.99
N LEU A 71 15.11 12.52 9.62
CA LEU A 71 14.01 12.77 10.57
C LEU A 71 13.74 11.53 11.43
N THR A 72 13.65 10.36 10.82
CA THR A 72 13.44 9.09 11.53
C THR A 72 14.57 8.79 12.51
N LEU A 73 15.83 8.98 12.11
CA LEU A 73 16.96 8.78 13.01
C LEU A 73 16.99 9.80 14.16
N HIS A 74 16.67 11.06 13.87
CA HIS A 74 16.55 12.09 14.89
C HIS A 74 15.45 11.74 15.91
N MET A 75 14.29 11.27 15.44
CA MET A 75 13.19 10.80 16.28
C MET A 75 13.55 9.55 17.11
N ALA A 76 14.32 8.62 16.54
CA ALA A 76 14.77 7.42 17.24
C ALA A 76 15.74 7.72 18.40
N LEU A 77 16.56 8.75 18.23
CA LEU A 77 17.65 9.09 19.14
C LEU A 77 17.37 10.31 20.02
N SER A 78 16.16 10.89 19.96
CA SER A 78 15.88 12.14 20.66
C SER A 78 15.84 12.02 22.18
N ASP A 79 15.33 10.91 22.72
CA ASP A 79 15.20 10.68 24.17
C ASP A 79 14.94 9.20 24.51
N SER A 80 14.77 8.90 25.80
CA SER A 80 14.43 7.55 26.31
C SER A 80 12.92 7.30 26.47
N SER A 81 12.06 8.14 25.89
CA SER A 81 10.60 7.98 25.96
C SER A 81 10.16 6.69 25.24
N PRO A 82 8.98 6.14 25.57
CA PRO A 82 8.43 5.01 24.84
C PRO A 82 8.29 5.27 23.33
N SER A 83 7.95 6.50 22.94
CA SER A 83 7.78 6.87 21.53
C SER A 83 9.10 6.85 20.74
N SER A 84 10.19 7.42 21.29
CA SER A 84 11.52 7.37 20.66
C SER A 84 12.05 5.94 20.60
N LYS A 85 11.87 5.16 21.68
CA LYS A 85 12.21 3.74 21.71
C LYS A 85 11.45 2.95 20.65
N ALA A 86 10.15 3.20 20.47
CA ALA A 86 9.37 2.53 19.43
C ALA A 86 9.97 2.77 18.04
N VAL A 87 10.32 4.02 17.70
CA VAL A 87 10.98 4.34 16.43
C VAL A 87 12.32 3.61 16.29
N LEU A 88 13.18 3.68 17.32
CA LEU A 88 14.49 3.01 17.31
C LEU A 88 14.36 1.50 17.10
N GLN A 89 13.49 0.84 17.85
CA GLN A 89 13.29 -0.60 17.75
C GLN A 89 12.71 -0.99 16.38
N SER A 90 11.82 -0.18 15.79
CA SER A 90 11.32 -0.41 14.43
C SER A 90 12.42 -0.28 13.37
N VAL A 91 13.30 0.72 13.48
CA VAL A 91 14.46 0.89 12.59
C VAL A 91 15.41 -0.32 12.71
N LEU A 92 15.66 -0.80 13.93
CA LEU A 92 16.50 -1.99 14.17
C LEU A 92 15.84 -3.27 13.64
N ALA A 93 14.51 -3.39 13.74
CA ALA A 93 13.76 -4.52 13.18
C ALA A 93 13.91 -4.58 11.66
N LEU A 94 13.67 -3.47 10.97
CA LEU A 94 13.88 -3.35 9.53
C LEU A 94 15.34 -3.67 9.18
N SER A 95 16.30 -3.01 9.82
CA SER A 95 17.73 -3.24 9.53
C SER A 95 18.12 -4.71 9.70
N SER A 96 17.61 -5.38 10.74
CA SER A 96 17.88 -6.78 11.03
C SER A 96 17.28 -7.74 10.00
N LEU A 97 16.15 -7.42 9.35
CA LEU A 97 15.60 -8.23 8.25
C LEU A 97 16.62 -8.44 7.13
N ARG A 98 17.53 -7.48 6.92
CA ARG A 98 18.56 -7.57 5.87
C ARG A 98 19.88 -8.11 6.38
N LEU A 99 20.27 -7.73 7.58
CA LEU A 99 21.61 -7.96 8.09
C LEU A 99 21.74 -9.24 8.91
N SER A 100 20.72 -9.57 9.70
CA SER A 100 20.82 -10.58 10.77
C SER A 100 19.75 -11.68 10.66
N GLY A 101 18.82 -11.55 9.71
CA GLY A 101 17.73 -12.49 9.47
C GLY A 101 16.54 -12.34 10.41
N ASP A 102 15.54 -13.19 10.18
CA ASP A 102 14.19 -13.08 10.73
C ASP A 102 14.12 -13.16 12.27
N GLY A 103 15.00 -13.94 12.90
CA GLY A 103 15.00 -14.13 14.34
C GLY A 103 15.30 -12.83 15.10
N ALA A 104 16.38 -12.13 14.72
CA ALA A 104 16.73 -10.84 15.32
C ALA A 104 15.70 -9.76 14.99
N ALA A 105 15.22 -9.74 13.74
CA ALA A 105 14.22 -8.80 13.28
C ALA A 105 12.90 -8.89 14.07
N SER A 106 12.42 -10.12 14.29
CA SER A 106 11.21 -10.39 15.08
C SER A 106 11.33 -9.93 16.53
N ALA A 107 12.50 -10.13 17.16
CA ALA A 107 12.74 -9.66 18.53
C ALA A 107 12.68 -8.13 18.64
N TYR A 108 13.24 -7.40 17.67
CA TYR A 108 13.16 -5.94 17.62
C TYR A 108 11.73 -5.46 17.33
N LYS A 109 11.00 -6.14 16.43
CA LYS A 109 9.58 -5.86 16.17
C LYS A 109 8.73 -6.00 17.44
N ALA A 110 8.93 -7.06 18.22
CA ALA A 110 8.20 -7.24 19.48
C ALA A 110 8.47 -6.11 20.48
N LYS A 111 9.74 -5.66 20.61
CA LYS A 111 10.11 -4.52 21.44
C LYS A 111 9.51 -3.21 20.93
N ALA A 112 9.45 -3.03 19.62
CA ALA A 112 8.82 -1.86 18.99
C ALA A 112 7.32 -1.81 19.30
N ILE A 113 6.60 -2.93 19.16
CA ILE A 113 5.16 -3.03 19.48
C ILE A 113 4.94 -2.71 20.97
N SER A 114 5.76 -3.27 21.86
CA SER A 114 5.66 -3.01 23.31
C SER A 114 5.92 -1.54 23.66
N SER A 115 6.90 -0.90 23.02
CA SER A 115 7.20 0.52 23.24
C SER A 115 6.13 1.43 22.64
N LEU A 116 5.57 1.03 21.48
CA LEU A 116 4.49 1.74 20.80
C LEU A 116 3.21 1.71 21.63
N SER A 117 2.83 0.56 22.19
CA SER A 117 1.62 0.48 23.04
C SER A 117 1.74 1.37 24.27
N GLN A 118 2.93 1.45 24.89
CA GLN A 118 3.20 2.37 26.00
C GLN A 118 3.20 3.85 25.59
N SER A 119 3.41 4.17 24.31
CA SER A 119 3.38 5.54 23.81
C SER A 119 1.99 6.01 23.41
N LEU A 120 0.99 5.12 23.32
CA LEU A 120 -0.39 5.49 23.02
C LEU A 120 -1.07 6.09 24.26
N LYS A 121 -1.04 7.42 24.39
CA LYS A 121 -1.76 8.16 25.44
C LYS A 121 -2.66 9.23 24.81
N PRO A 122 -3.84 9.50 25.38
CA PRO A 122 -4.79 10.47 24.84
C PRO A 122 -4.24 11.91 24.83
N ASP A 123 -3.35 12.25 25.77
CA ASP A 123 -2.82 13.60 25.97
C ASP A 123 -1.40 13.81 25.41
N ASN A 124 -0.99 12.98 24.45
CA ASN A 124 0.35 13.07 23.86
C ASN A 124 0.63 14.45 23.26
N THR A 125 1.87 14.90 23.45
CA THR A 125 2.41 16.02 22.68
C THR A 125 2.51 15.65 21.20
N TRP A 126 2.59 16.65 20.32
CA TRP A 126 2.81 16.40 18.89
C TRP A 126 4.10 15.64 18.62
N ASP A 127 5.17 15.94 19.37
CA ASP A 127 6.45 15.25 19.20
C ASP A 127 6.32 13.76 19.56
N GLU A 128 5.59 13.42 20.61
CA GLU A 128 5.31 12.02 20.96
C GLU A 128 4.36 11.36 19.94
N ALA A 129 3.34 12.07 19.48
CA ALA A 129 2.38 11.57 18.50
C ALA A 129 3.02 11.32 17.12
N SER A 130 3.90 12.22 16.67
CA SER A 130 4.63 12.08 15.41
C SER A 130 5.64 10.93 15.46
N ARG A 131 6.36 10.75 16.57
CA ARG A 131 7.20 9.55 16.78
C ARG A 131 6.38 8.26 16.80
N THR A 132 5.22 8.27 17.48
CA THR A 132 4.28 7.15 17.51
C THR A 132 3.77 6.82 16.09
N LEU A 133 3.43 7.84 15.30
CA LEU A 133 3.01 7.70 13.90
C LEU A 133 4.13 7.09 13.04
N VAL A 134 5.36 7.61 13.16
CA VAL A 134 6.53 7.11 12.43
C VAL A 134 6.84 5.67 12.83
N ALA A 135 6.81 5.33 14.11
CA ALA A 135 7.01 3.96 14.59
C ALA A 135 5.97 2.99 14.01
N SER A 136 4.70 3.40 13.94
CA SER A 136 3.62 2.61 13.33
C SER A 136 3.82 2.46 11.81
N MET A 137 4.23 3.52 11.11
CA MET A 137 4.55 3.44 9.68
C MET A 137 5.77 2.55 9.38
N LEU A 138 6.78 2.52 10.26
CA LEU A 138 7.93 1.61 10.12
C LEU A 138 7.54 0.15 10.38
N LEU A 139 6.61 -0.11 11.31
CA LEU A 139 6.06 -1.45 11.51
C LEU A 139 5.19 -1.88 10.33
N TYR A 140 4.42 -0.95 9.75
CA TYR A 140 3.77 -1.17 8.46
C TYR A 140 4.79 -1.59 7.39
N LEU A 141 5.89 -0.85 7.22
CA LEU A 141 6.95 -1.24 6.27
C LEU A 141 7.59 -2.60 6.59
N TYR A 142 7.72 -2.93 7.89
CA TYR A 142 8.27 -4.23 8.29
C TYR A 142 7.42 -5.37 7.71
N GLU A 143 6.10 -5.32 7.88
CA GLU A 143 5.22 -6.40 7.39
C GLU A 143 5.21 -6.51 5.87
N THR A 144 5.52 -5.42 5.18
CA THR A 144 5.40 -5.35 3.73
C THR A 144 6.67 -5.79 3.05
N PHE A 145 7.81 -5.67 3.74
CA PHE A 145 9.06 -6.27 3.35
C PHE A 145 9.22 -7.72 3.83
N HIS A 146 8.53 -8.10 4.91
CA HIS A 146 8.56 -9.44 5.49
C HIS A 146 7.17 -10.10 5.39
N ALA A 147 6.73 -10.35 4.16
CA ALA A 147 5.48 -11.05 3.89
C ALA A 147 5.61 -12.55 4.23
N THR A 148 5.64 -12.90 5.51
CA THR A 148 5.57 -14.31 5.94
C THR A 148 4.17 -14.85 5.70
N TYR A 149 4.10 -16.12 5.27
CA TYR A 149 2.86 -16.87 5.03
C TYR A 149 1.94 -17.01 6.26
N SER A 150 2.39 -16.59 7.45
CA SER A 150 1.60 -16.47 8.69
C SER A 150 1.58 -15.00 9.12
N GLY A 151 0.43 -14.31 8.99
CA GLY A 151 0.32 -12.85 9.14
C GLY A 151 0.76 -12.27 10.49
N PRO A 152 1.24 -11.01 10.53
CA PRO A 152 0.41 -9.80 10.64
C PRO A 152 0.12 -9.02 9.36
N SER A 153 -1.13 -8.58 9.17
CA SER A 153 -1.48 -7.70 8.05
C SER A 153 -0.93 -6.29 8.30
N TRP A 154 -0.15 -5.79 7.35
CA TRP A 154 0.30 -4.40 7.29
C TRP A 154 -0.83 -3.39 7.51
N ALA A 155 -2.07 -3.77 7.17
CA ALA A 155 -3.25 -2.92 7.33
C ALA A 155 -3.49 -2.53 8.78
N ILE A 156 -3.15 -3.40 9.76
CA ILE A 156 -3.32 -3.08 11.19
C ILE A 156 -2.53 -1.83 11.56
N TYR A 157 -1.27 -1.75 11.14
CA TYR A 157 -0.41 -0.61 11.42
C TYR A 157 -0.84 0.64 10.66
N LEU A 158 -1.31 0.51 9.43
CA LEU A 158 -1.84 1.64 8.66
C LEU A 158 -3.14 2.18 9.28
N CYS A 159 -4.08 1.32 9.68
CA CYS A 159 -5.28 1.73 10.40
C CYS A 159 -4.95 2.29 11.79
N GLY A 160 -3.89 1.78 12.44
CA GLY A 160 -3.33 2.33 13.67
C GLY A 160 -2.86 3.78 13.50
N VAL A 161 -2.14 4.08 12.41
CA VAL A 161 -1.77 5.46 12.05
C VAL A 161 -2.99 6.35 11.91
N LYS A 162 -4.05 5.86 11.26
CA LYS A 162 -5.31 6.60 11.12
C LYS A 162 -5.98 6.89 12.46
N LYS A 163 -5.95 5.92 13.38
CA LYS A 163 -6.45 6.10 14.76
C LYS A 163 -5.63 7.12 15.54
N ILE A 164 -4.30 7.07 15.45
CA ILE A 164 -3.39 8.04 16.10
C ILE A 164 -3.67 9.44 15.56
N ALA A 165 -3.74 9.61 14.24
CA ALA A 165 -4.02 10.90 13.61
C ALA A 165 -5.39 11.47 14.04
N LYS A 166 -6.44 10.63 14.07
CA LYS A 166 -7.77 11.03 14.57
C LYS A 166 -7.72 11.50 16.02
N SER A 167 -7.15 10.69 16.90
CA SER A 167 -7.06 11.00 18.34
C SER A 167 -6.35 12.32 18.57
N PHE A 168 -5.26 12.56 17.83
CA PHE A 168 -4.49 13.78 17.94
C PHE A 168 -5.27 15.00 17.43
N CYS A 169 -5.86 14.91 16.24
CA CYS A 169 -6.57 16.04 15.62
C CYS A 169 -7.88 16.41 16.34
N SER A 170 -8.47 15.49 17.10
CA SER A 170 -9.62 15.77 17.97
C SER A 170 -9.25 16.51 19.27
N GLY A 171 -7.96 16.64 19.59
CA GLY A 171 -7.47 17.32 20.80
C GLY A 171 -7.56 18.86 20.74
N SER A 172 -7.78 19.47 21.91
CA SER A 172 -7.96 20.93 22.08
C SER A 172 -6.67 21.77 21.94
N LYS A 173 -5.48 21.15 21.89
CA LYS A 173 -4.21 21.89 21.98
C LYS A 173 -3.68 22.36 20.60
N ALA A 174 -3.34 23.66 20.60
CA ALA A 174 -2.73 24.56 19.62
C ALA A 174 -2.35 24.07 18.20
N SER A 175 -2.60 24.95 17.23
CA SER A 175 -2.00 24.94 15.90
C SER A 175 -0.48 25.06 16.00
N PHE A 176 0.24 24.02 15.59
CA PHE A 176 1.70 24.08 15.42
C PHE A 176 2.03 24.20 13.93
N ARG A 177 3.17 24.81 13.58
CA ARG A 177 3.63 24.92 12.19
C ARG A 177 4.58 23.77 11.92
N MET A 178 4.28 22.95 10.92
CA MET A 178 5.02 21.72 10.68
C MET A 178 6.16 21.96 9.67
N ASP A 179 7.36 21.45 9.97
CA ASP A 179 8.48 21.28 9.02
C ASP A 179 8.64 19.78 8.63
N ASN A 180 7.56 18.99 8.69
CA ASN A 180 7.56 17.55 8.39
C ASN A 180 6.72 17.20 7.15
N ASP A 181 6.64 18.09 6.15
CA ASP A 181 5.83 17.87 4.93
C ASP A 181 6.11 16.50 4.28
N LYS A 182 7.37 16.05 4.35
CA LYS A 182 7.81 14.74 3.84
C LYS A 182 7.22 13.53 4.59
N LEU A 183 6.94 13.67 5.88
CA LEU A 183 6.24 12.63 6.66
C LEU A 183 4.79 12.50 6.18
N CYS A 184 4.13 13.63 5.94
CA CYS A 184 2.77 13.66 5.40
C CYS A 184 2.71 13.15 3.96
N ASP A 185 3.67 13.50 3.11
CA ASP A 185 3.77 12.95 1.75
C ASP A 185 3.95 11.43 1.78
N TRP A 186 4.81 10.94 2.67
CA TRP A 186 5.05 9.50 2.85
C TRP A 186 3.79 8.76 3.32
N LEU A 187 3.11 9.29 4.35
CA LEU A 187 1.82 8.74 4.80
C LEU A 187 0.77 8.78 3.68
N TYR A 188 0.68 9.89 2.95
CA TYR A 188 -0.32 10.07 1.90
C TYR A 188 -0.17 9.06 0.77
N TYR A 189 1.08 8.78 0.36
CA TYR A 189 1.37 7.75 -0.63
C TYR A 189 0.85 6.38 -0.17
N HIS A 190 1.27 5.96 1.02
CA HIS A 190 0.94 4.65 1.55
C HIS A 190 -0.55 4.49 1.90
N GLU A 191 -1.19 5.56 2.38
CA GLU A 191 -2.63 5.60 2.61
C GLU A 191 -3.42 5.47 1.30
N THR A 192 -2.99 6.18 0.25
CA THR A 192 -3.68 6.15 -1.05
C THR A 192 -3.63 4.77 -1.69
N MET A 193 -2.46 4.16 -1.75
CA MET A 193 -2.33 2.81 -2.32
C MET A 193 -2.88 1.72 -1.39
N GLY A 194 -2.76 1.89 -0.08
CA GLY A 194 -3.40 1.02 0.91
C GLY A 194 -4.92 1.00 0.75
N HIS A 195 -5.53 2.14 0.38
CA HIS A 195 -6.96 2.23 0.10
C HIS A 195 -7.39 1.32 -1.07
N PHE A 196 -6.58 1.19 -2.13
CA PHE A 196 -6.87 0.23 -3.19
C PHE A 196 -6.98 -1.20 -2.64
N SER A 197 -5.99 -1.62 -1.86
CA SER A 197 -6.00 -2.95 -1.26
C SER A 197 -7.19 -3.16 -0.32
N LEU A 198 -7.55 -2.14 0.46
CA LEU A 198 -8.73 -2.19 1.33
C LEU A 198 -10.02 -2.36 0.54
N VAL A 199 -10.23 -1.55 -0.50
CA VAL A 199 -11.46 -1.63 -1.31
C VAL A 199 -11.57 -2.97 -2.03
N TRP A 200 -10.49 -3.49 -2.61
CA TRP A 200 -10.56 -4.67 -3.47
C TRP A 200 -10.35 -6.01 -2.76
N TRP A 201 -9.76 -6.02 -1.56
CA TRP A 201 -9.46 -7.24 -0.82
C TRP A 201 -10.19 -7.35 0.53
N ALA A 202 -10.46 -6.23 1.22
CA ALA A 202 -10.83 -6.30 2.63
C ALA A 202 -12.09 -7.15 2.88
N PRO A 203 -12.15 -7.84 4.03
CA PRO A 203 -13.39 -8.42 4.51
C PRO A 203 -14.52 -7.37 4.57
N GLU A 204 -15.77 -7.81 4.40
CA GLU A 204 -16.95 -6.94 4.45
C GLU A 204 -17.08 -6.20 5.80
N ASP A 205 -16.50 -6.74 6.87
CA ASP A 205 -16.52 -6.21 8.24
C ASP A 205 -15.26 -5.40 8.63
N ALA A 206 -14.49 -4.92 7.64
CA ALA A 206 -13.31 -4.12 7.91
C ALA A 206 -13.64 -2.86 8.74
N PRO A 207 -12.88 -2.56 9.81
CA PRO A 207 -13.19 -1.43 10.69
C PRO A 207 -13.22 -0.08 9.97
N ASP A 208 -14.22 0.76 10.24
CA ASP A 208 -14.36 2.11 9.66
C ASP A 208 -13.09 2.97 9.75
N ILE A 209 -12.32 2.78 10.84
CA ILE A 209 -11.07 3.52 11.06
C ILE A 209 -10.04 3.27 9.95
N CYS A 210 -10.11 2.13 9.26
CA CYS A 210 -9.26 1.80 8.11
C CYS A 210 -9.60 2.62 6.87
N PHE A 211 -10.82 3.15 6.76
CA PHE A 211 -11.26 3.98 5.63
C PHE A 211 -11.16 5.49 5.91
N LEU A 212 -10.80 5.89 7.13
CA LEU A 212 -10.54 7.28 7.49
C LEU A 212 -9.43 7.89 6.60
N ASP A 213 -9.60 9.15 6.20
CA ASP A 213 -8.56 9.94 5.51
C ASP A 213 -7.70 10.69 6.54
N ALA A 214 -6.68 10.00 7.07
CA ALA A 214 -5.80 10.55 8.09
C ALA A 214 -5.00 11.74 7.56
N THR A 215 -4.58 11.66 6.30
CA THR A 215 -3.85 12.74 5.66
C THR A 215 -4.70 14.01 5.57
N ALA A 216 -5.99 13.93 5.22
CA ALA A 216 -6.88 15.09 5.20
C ALA A 216 -7.04 15.72 6.60
N LEU A 217 -7.16 14.90 7.65
CA LEU A 217 -7.22 15.40 9.03
C LEU A 217 -5.95 16.17 9.42
N LEU A 218 -4.77 15.62 9.07
CA LEU A 218 -3.49 16.28 9.32
C LEU A 218 -3.35 17.58 8.47
N ARG A 219 -3.77 17.57 7.19
CA ARG A 219 -3.79 18.76 6.33
C ARG A 219 -4.59 19.90 6.94
N GLN A 220 -5.82 19.60 7.37
CA GLN A 220 -6.74 20.59 7.92
C GLN A 220 -6.19 21.26 9.18
N ARG A 221 -5.52 20.49 10.05
CA ARG A 221 -4.99 20.98 11.32
C ARG A 221 -3.72 21.82 11.16
N TYR A 222 -2.88 21.54 10.17
CA TYR A 222 -1.48 22.02 10.14
C TYR A 222 -1.14 23.00 9.03
N SER A 223 -2.10 23.47 8.23
CA SER A 223 -1.84 24.35 7.08
C SER A 223 -0.73 23.80 6.18
N TRP A 224 -0.69 22.47 6.01
CA TRP A 224 0.29 21.77 5.19
C TRP A 224 0.26 22.39 3.79
N ARG A 225 1.34 23.09 3.45
CA ARG A 225 1.58 23.57 2.09
C ARG A 225 2.40 22.50 1.40
N ALA A 226 1.74 21.69 0.58
CA ALA A 226 2.42 20.90 -0.42
C ALA A 226 3.34 21.83 -1.23
N LYS A 227 4.65 21.80 -0.98
CA LYS A 227 5.61 22.42 -1.89
C LYS A 227 5.63 21.55 -3.15
N THR A 228 5.31 22.15 -4.27
CA THR A 228 5.16 21.49 -5.57
C THR A 228 6.47 20.97 -6.17
N ASP A 229 7.62 21.33 -5.59
CA ASP A 229 8.90 21.33 -6.32
C ASP A 229 9.95 20.35 -5.80
N GLU A 230 9.66 19.53 -4.78
CA GLU A 230 10.62 18.52 -4.31
C GLU A 230 10.01 17.12 -4.18
N ASP A 231 10.74 16.13 -4.72
CA ASP A 231 10.50 14.68 -4.69
C ASP A 231 9.53 14.25 -3.59
N GLY A 232 8.32 13.89 -4.02
CA GLY A 232 7.34 13.18 -3.21
C GLY A 232 7.79 11.74 -2.95
N ALA A 233 7.13 11.06 -2.01
CA ALA A 233 7.38 9.66 -1.74
C ALA A 233 6.94 8.78 -2.93
N GLY A 234 7.81 8.61 -3.92
CA GLY A 234 7.62 7.73 -5.08
C GLY A 234 7.16 8.40 -6.37
N CYS A 235 6.25 9.37 -6.34
CA CYS A 235 5.82 10.11 -7.54
C CYS A 235 5.27 11.51 -7.23
N SER A 236 4.94 12.30 -8.27
CA SER A 236 4.46 13.67 -8.08
C SER A 236 3.16 13.73 -7.26
N LEU A 237 3.07 14.68 -6.33
CA LEU A 237 1.90 14.84 -5.49
C LEU A 237 0.63 15.16 -6.31
N ALA A 238 0.78 15.87 -7.43
CA ALA A 238 -0.33 16.18 -8.32
C ALA A 238 -0.98 14.93 -8.93
N VAL A 239 -0.16 13.93 -9.29
CA VAL A 239 -0.62 12.62 -9.79
C VAL A 239 -1.21 11.81 -8.63
N MET A 240 -0.57 11.80 -7.46
CA MET A 240 -1.13 11.13 -6.28
C MET A 240 -2.50 11.64 -5.86
N ASN A 241 -2.71 12.96 -5.90
CA ASN A 241 -4.03 13.56 -5.65
C ASN A 241 -5.07 13.06 -6.67
N THR A 242 -4.69 12.94 -7.93
CA THR A 242 -5.57 12.38 -8.97
C THR A 242 -5.86 10.90 -8.72
N ILE A 243 -4.86 10.08 -8.39
CA ILE A 243 -5.04 8.65 -8.07
C ILE A 243 -5.98 8.47 -6.88
N SER A 244 -5.79 9.25 -5.82
CA SER A 244 -6.66 9.23 -4.64
C SER A 244 -8.11 9.55 -5.01
N SER A 245 -8.34 10.56 -5.86
CA SER A 245 -9.68 10.87 -6.38
C SER A 245 -10.24 9.73 -7.24
N VAL A 246 -9.42 9.10 -8.09
CA VAL A 246 -9.81 7.93 -8.89
C VAL A 246 -10.24 6.78 -7.97
N PHE A 247 -9.45 6.41 -6.96
CA PHE A 247 -9.84 5.31 -6.07
C PHE A 247 -11.12 5.60 -5.28
N LYS A 248 -11.27 6.82 -4.75
CA LYS A 248 -12.50 7.23 -4.05
C LYS A 248 -13.74 7.20 -4.95
N ALA A 249 -13.57 7.51 -6.23
CA ALA A 249 -14.67 7.48 -7.19
C ALA A 249 -15.10 6.05 -7.59
N ILE A 250 -14.19 5.07 -7.45
CA ILE A 250 -14.30 3.69 -7.95
C ILE A 250 -14.67 2.68 -6.85
N SER A 251 -15.17 3.13 -5.69
CA SER A 251 -15.48 2.24 -4.58
C SER A 251 -16.61 1.24 -4.91
N LEU A 252 -16.50 0.01 -4.40
CA LEU A 252 -17.38 -1.13 -4.72
C LEU A 252 -18.85 -0.93 -4.29
N GLU A 253 -19.11 -0.12 -3.26
CA GLU A 253 -20.42 -0.10 -2.59
C GLU A 253 -21.26 1.16 -2.82
N THR A 254 -20.74 2.21 -3.44
CA THR A 254 -21.37 3.53 -3.28
C THR A 254 -22.44 3.91 -4.28
N LYS A 255 -22.77 3.10 -5.30
CA LYS A 255 -23.65 3.59 -6.37
C LYS A 255 -24.71 2.58 -6.77
N GLY A 256 -25.96 3.03 -6.73
CA GLY A 256 -27.04 2.41 -7.49
C GLY A 256 -26.68 2.30 -8.98
N PRO A 257 -27.48 1.60 -9.79
CA PRO A 257 -27.10 1.16 -11.14
C PRO A 257 -26.78 2.28 -12.16
N ARG A 258 -26.85 3.56 -11.79
CA ARG A 258 -26.55 4.70 -12.66
C ARG A 258 -25.65 5.72 -11.97
N ILE A 259 -24.46 5.90 -12.55
CA ILE A 259 -23.55 7.01 -12.23
C ILE A 259 -24.27 8.33 -12.51
N SER A 260 -24.24 9.28 -11.57
CA SER A 260 -24.89 10.57 -11.79
C SER A 260 -24.16 11.39 -12.87
N PRO A 261 -24.83 12.31 -13.59
CA PRO A 261 -24.17 13.15 -14.59
C PRO A 261 -22.97 13.95 -14.03
N LYS A 262 -23.07 14.40 -12.77
CA LYS A 262 -21.98 15.11 -12.07
C LYS A 262 -20.78 14.21 -11.82
N GLU A 263 -21.01 12.98 -11.40
CA GLU A 263 -19.95 12.00 -11.19
C GLU A 263 -19.30 11.59 -12.51
N ARG A 264 -20.10 11.40 -13.56
CA ARG A 264 -19.59 11.11 -14.91
C ARG A 264 -18.70 12.25 -15.40
N GLN A 265 -19.14 13.50 -15.22
CA GLN A 265 -18.34 14.68 -15.55
C GLN A 265 -17.02 14.71 -14.77
N HIS A 266 -17.06 14.43 -13.47
CA HIS A 266 -15.86 14.36 -12.64
C HIS A 266 -14.85 13.30 -13.14
N LEU A 267 -15.34 12.10 -13.51
CA LEU A 267 -14.49 11.04 -14.06
C LEU A 267 -13.82 11.46 -15.38
N LEU A 268 -14.55 12.13 -16.26
CA LEU A 268 -14.00 12.66 -17.52
C LEU A 268 -12.96 13.76 -17.29
N GLU A 269 -13.13 14.59 -16.26
CA GLU A 269 -12.13 15.59 -15.86
C GLU A 269 -10.84 14.94 -15.34
N LEU A 270 -10.98 13.87 -14.53
CA LEU A 270 -9.83 13.08 -14.07
C LEU A 270 -9.12 12.42 -15.25
N GLU A 271 -9.85 11.82 -16.19
CA GLU A 271 -9.31 11.23 -17.42
C GLU A 271 -8.52 12.26 -18.23
N LYS A 272 -9.11 13.45 -18.47
CA LYS A 272 -8.45 14.53 -19.21
C LYS A 272 -7.16 14.98 -18.51
N LYS A 273 -7.18 15.09 -17.18
CA LYS A 273 -5.98 15.46 -16.40
C LYS A 273 -4.87 14.40 -16.53
N LEU A 274 -5.22 13.12 -16.46
CA LEU A 274 -4.26 12.02 -16.61
C LEU A 274 -3.69 11.96 -18.04
N ARG A 275 -4.54 12.07 -19.07
CA ARG A 275 -4.09 12.12 -20.47
C ARG A 275 -3.12 13.26 -20.73
N LYS A 276 -3.41 14.45 -20.20
CA LYS A 276 -2.51 15.61 -20.28
C LYS A 276 -1.16 15.29 -19.62
N GLY A 277 -1.17 14.70 -18.42
CA GLY A 277 0.05 14.32 -17.72
C GLY A 277 0.91 13.30 -18.48
N VAL A 278 0.29 12.29 -19.12
CA VAL A 278 1.00 11.32 -19.96
C VAL A 278 1.71 12.04 -21.13
N SER A 279 1.01 12.94 -21.82
CA SER A 279 1.59 13.67 -22.96
C SER A 279 2.73 14.59 -22.55
N GLU A 280 2.59 15.33 -21.44
CA GLU A 280 3.62 16.26 -20.97
C GLU A 280 4.89 15.52 -20.53
N LEU A 281 4.76 14.50 -19.68
CA LEU A 281 5.89 13.73 -19.15
C LEU A 281 6.60 12.90 -20.22
N ALA A 282 5.90 12.45 -21.27
CA ALA A 282 6.52 11.69 -22.35
C ALA A 282 7.46 12.54 -23.25
N THR A 283 7.39 13.87 -23.15
CA THR A 283 8.20 14.79 -23.98
C THR A 283 9.46 15.32 -23.28
N SER A 284 9.58 15.14 -21.97
CA SER A 284 10.74 15.59 -21.19
C SER A 284 11.94 14.67 -21.42
N THR A 285 12.89 15.07 -22.28
CA THR A 285 14.03 14.20 -22.67
C THR A 285 15.40 14.71 -22.19
N SER A 286 15.48 15.86 -21.49
CA SER A 286 16.75 16.54 -21.16
C SER A 286 17.09 16.62 -19.67
N ALA A 287 16.44 15.84 -18.81
CA ALA A 287 16.62 15.94 -17.36
C ALA A 287 17.82 15.10 -16.81
N PRO A 288 18.46 15.52 -15.70
CA PRO A 288 19.39 14.71 -14.93
C PRO A 288 18.83 13.34 -14.52
N GLN A 289 19.71 12.33 -14.31
CA GLN A 289 19.31 10.94 -14.02
C GLN A 289 18.33 10.75 -12.83
N VAL A 290 18.50 11.52 -11.75
CA VAL A 290 17.61 11.45 -10.57
C VAL A 290 16.21 12.00 -10.90
N GLN A 291 16.14 13.09 -11.67
CA GLN A 291 14.88 13.66 -12.15
C GLN A 291 14.20 12.71 -13.14
N LEU A 292 14.96 12.07 -14.04
CA LEU A 292 14.43 11.05 -14.96
C LEU A 292 13.79 9.86 -14.23
N TYR A 293 14.36 9.40 -13.11
CA TYR A 293 13.75 8.33 -12.32
C TYR A 293 12.40 8.76 -11.70
N SER A 294 12.36 9.96 -11.12
CA SER A 294 11.15 10.55 -10.52
C SER A 294 10.05 10.80 -11.57
N GLU A 295 10.44 11.29 -12.76
CA GLU A 295 9.57 11.49 -13.92
C GLU A 295 9.03 10.17 -14.47
N ASN A 296 9.89 9.16 -14.67
CA ASN A 296 9.46 7.84 -15.14
C ASN A 296 8.51 7.16 -14.15
N ASN A 297 8.77 7.27 -12.84
CA ASN A 297 7.89 6.73 -11.82
C ASN A 297 6.54 7.46 -11.80
N THR A 298 6.56 8.79 -11.94
CA THR A 298 5.35 9.61 -12.08
C THR A 298 4.55 9.26 -13.34
N LEU A 299 5.24 9.04 -14.47
CA LEU A 299 4.60 8.64 -15.72
C LEU A 299 4.00 7.24 -15.59
N LEU A 300 4.71 6.29 -14.97
CA LEU A 300 4.22 4.94 -14.71
C LEU A 300 2.92 4.95 -13.89
N HIS A 301 2.89 5.72 -12.80
CA HIS A 301 1.69 5.93 -11.98
C HIS A 301 0.55 6.58 -12.78
N THR A 302 0.87 7.57 -13.62
CA THR A 302 -0.13 8.28 -14.45
C THR A 302 -0.76 7.33 -15.47
N ILE A 303 0.05 6.51 -16.15
CA ILE A 303 -0.40 5.51 -17.11
C ILE A 303 -1.30 4.47 -16.43
N ALA A 304 -0.87 3.92 -15.29
CA ALA A 304 -1.66 2.95 -14.55
C ALA A 304 -3.00 3.53 -14.07
N ALA A 305 -3.00 4.76 -13.56
CA ALA A 305 -4.23 5.48 -13.17
C ALA A 305 -5.20 5.65 -14.33
N LEU A 306 -4.68 5.99 -15.51
CA LEU A 306 -5.50 6.17 -16.71
C LEU A 306 -6.07 4.84 -17.20
N ILE A 307 -5.26 3.78 -17.24
CA ILE A 307 -5.70 2.41 -17.56
C ILE A 307 -6.82 1.99 -16.61
N PHE A 308 -6.58 2.10 -15.30
CA PHE A 308 -7.53 1.69 -14.28
C PHE A 308 -8.85 2.45 -14.39
N LEU A 309 -8.80 3.79 -14.53
CA LEU A 309 -9.99 4.62 -14.71
C LEU A 309 -10.78 4.25 -15.98
N ASN A 310 -10.07 4.09 -17.11
CA ASN A 310 -10.68 3.74 -18.39
C ASN A 310 -11.45 2.42 -18.31
N ARG A 311 -10.82 1.41 -17.70
CA ARG A 311 -11.33 0.04 -17.61
C ARG A 311 -12.41 -0.13 -16.55
N ALA A 312 -12.24 0.51 -15.39
CA ALA A 312 -13.15 0.34 -14.28
C ALA A 312 -14.44 1.19 -14.41
N GLU A 313 -14.39 2.43 -14.90
CA GLU A 313 -15.57 3.32 -14.91
C GLU A 313 -15.96 3.87 -16.27
N LEU A 314 -15.01 4.01 -17.19
CA LEU A 314 -15.28 4.62 -18.50
C LEU A 314 -15.70 3.60 -19.56
N ALA A 315 -15.85 2.33 -19.18
CA ALA A 315 -16.33 1.23 -20.01
C ALA A 315 -15.47 0.99 -21.27
N TYR A 316 -14.17 1.25 -21.19
CA TYR A 316 -13.25 0.85 -22.26
C TYR A 316 -13.17 -0.69 -22.31
N SER A 317 -13.25 -1.25 -23.51
CA SER A 317 -13.18 -2.69 -23.76
C SER A 317 -11.77 -3.27 -23.59
N GLY A 318 -10.74 -2.42 -23.69
CA GLY A 318 -9.34 -2.81 -23.66
C GLY A 318 -8.76 -3.00 -25.07
N GLU A 319 -9.62 -3.18 -26.07
CA GLU A 319 -9.25 -3.39 -27.46
C GLU A 319 -9.11 -2.09 -28.25
N GLU A 320 -9.42 -0.95 -27.63
CA GLU A 320 -9.29 0.34 -28.29
C GLU A 320 -7.81 0.60 -28.64
N PRO A 321 -7.49 1.05 -29.87
CA PRO A 321 -6.11 1.34 -30.26
C PRO A 321 -5.40 2.31 -29.32
N ALA A 322 -6.12 3.32 -28.82
CA ALA A 322 -5.59 4.28 -27.86
C ALA A 322 -5.27 3.64 -26.49
N HIS A 323 -6.05 2.66 -26.05
CA HIS A 323 -5.80 1.92 -24.82
C HIS A 323 -4.60 0.98 -24.97
N ARG A 324 -4.55 0.21 -26.07
CA ARG A 324 -3.39 -0.65 -26.37
C ARG A 324 -2.08 0.13 -26.52
N ALA A 325 -2.12 1.32 -27.13
CA ALA A 325 -0.97 2.21 -27.20
C ALA A 325 -0.50 2.66 -25.82
N LEU A 326 -1.44 2.97 -24.91
CA LEU A 326 -1.16 3.34 -23.53
C LEU A 326 -0.54 2.18 -22.73
N VAL A 327 -1.07 0.96 -22.86
CA VAL A 327 -0.51 -0.26 -22.24
C VAL A 327 0.91 -0.52 -22.75
N LYS A 328 1.14 -0.43 -24.08
CA LYS A 328 2.47 -0.57 -24.68
C LYS A 328 3.46 0.48 -24.17
N GLN A 329 3.02 1.73 -23.95
CA GLN A 329 3.86 2.76 -23.36
C GLN A 329 4.23 2.41 -21.91
N GLY A 330 3.29 1.92 -21.11
CA GLY A 330 3.55 1.44 -19.75
C GLY A 330 4.54 0.27 -19.73
N LEU A 331 4.41 -0.68 -20.65
CA LEU A 331 5.31 -1.82 -20.77
C LEU A 331 6.75 -1.42 -21.11
N LYS A 332 6.95 -0.43 -22.00
CA LYS A 332 8.29 0.12 -22.29
C LYS A 332 8.94 0.74 -21.06
N LEU A 333 8.16 1.38 -20.19
CA LEU A 333 8.69 1.90 -18.92
C LEU A 333 9.11 0.74 -18.01
N ILE A 334 8.25 -0.28 -17.85
CA ILE A 334 8.54 -1.49 -17.06
C ILE A 334 9.84 -2.16 -17.50
N GLU A 335 10.07 -2.29 -18.81
CA GLU A 335 11.29 -2.86 -19.38
C GLU A 335 12.55 -2.08 -18.93
N SER A 336 12.46 -0.76 -18.88
CA SER A 336 13.57 0.11 -18.46
C SER A 336 13.84 0.12 -16.94
N LEU A 337 12.92 -0.39 -16.12
CA LEU A 337 13.08 -0.37 -14.66
C LEU A 337 14.13 -1.36 -14.20
N SER A 338 15.00 -0.94 -13.28
CA SER A 338 15.98 -1.84 -12.64
C SER A 338 15.36 -2.76 -11.56
N ALA A 339 14.26 -2.33 -10.97
CA ALA A 339 13.49 -3.05 -9.96
C ALA A 339 12.07 -2.47 -9.86
N CYS A 340 11.14 -3.27 -9.34
CA CYS A 340 9.77 -2.87 -9.07
C CYS A 340 9.69 -2.13 -7.73
N ASP A 341 9.81 -0.80 -7.80
CA ASP A 341 9.65 0.09 -6.64
C ASP A 341 8.19 0.58 -6.47
N ALA A 342 7.30 0.29 -7.43
CA ALA A 342 5.88 0.64 -7.39
C ALA A 342 5.03 -0.56 -7.85
N PRO A 343 4.59 -1.45 -6.94
CA PRO A 343 3.83 -2.66 -7.28
C PRO A 343 2.49 -2.40 -7.96
N TRP A 344 1.75 -1.37 -7.53
CA TRP A 344 0.41 -1.08 -8.07
C TRP A 344 0.39 -0.70 -9.56
N PRO A 345 1.26 0.21 -10.04
CA PRO A 345 1.33 0.48 -11.47
C PRO A 345 1.71 -0.75 -12.30
N VAL A 346 2.68 -1.55 -11.82
CA VAL A 346 3.11 -2.78 -12.50
C VAL A 346 1.97 -3.78 -12.57
N PHE A 347 1.26 -4.00 -11.45
CA PHE A 347 0.06 -4.85 -11.42
C PHE A 347 -0.98 -4.40 -12.44
N THR A 348 -1.33 -3.11 -12.44
CA THR A 348 -2.39 -2.56 -13.29
C THR A 348 -2.06 -2.70 -14.77
N ILE A 349 -0.80 -2.47 -15.16
CA ILE A 349 -0.34 -2.66 -16.55
C ILE A 349 -0.31 -4.15 -16.88
N ALA A 350 0.24 -4.99 -16.00
CA ALA A 350 0.32 -6.44 -16.20
C ALA A 350 -1.05 -7.09 -16.35
N PHE A 351 -2.06 -6.58 -15.64
CA PHE A 351 -3.46 -7.03 -15.69
C PHE A 351 -4.12 -6.86 -17.07
N GLU A 352 -3.54 -6.03 -17.94
CA GLU A 352 -4.00 -5.79 -19.30
C GLU A 352 -3.22 -6.59 -20.37
N LEU A 353 -2.22 -7.38 -19.99
CA LEU A 353 -1.35 -8.08 -20.94
C LEU A 353 -1.95 -9.41 -21.43
N ASP A 354 -1.98 -9.56 -22.74
CA ASP A 354 -2.41 -10.74 -23.50
C ASP A 354 -1.24 -11.44 -24.21
N GLU A 355 -0.23 -10.70 -24.65
CA GLU A 355 0.93 -11.23 -25.38
C GLU A 355 2.00 -11.86 -24.45
N ASP A 356 2.42 -13.10 -24.74
CA ASP A 356 3.40 -13.85 -23.91
C ASP A 356 4.74 -13.15 -23.71
N TRP A 357 5.28 -12.50 -24.73
CA TRP A 357 6.54 -11.77 -24.61
C TRP A 357 6.44 -10.61 -23.62
N ALA A 358 5.27 -9.95 -23.54
CA ALA A 358 5.02 -8.87 -22.59
C ALA A 358 4.91 -9.42 -21.16
N ARG A 359 4.27 -10.58 -20.99
CA ARG A 359 4.20 -11.31 -19.71
C ARG A 359 5.60 -11.68 -19.21
N ILE A 360 6.48 -12.15 -20.10
CA ILE A 360 7.88 -12.47 -19.78
C ILE A 360 8.63 -11.23 -19.26
N LEU A 361 8.45 -10.05 -19.86
CA LEU A 361 9.09 -8.82 -19.38
C LEU A 361 8.69 -8.46 -17.94
N VAL A 362 7.41 -8.63 -17.59
CA VAL A 362 6.91 -8.41 -16.23
C VAL A 362 7.52 -9.42 -15.25
N LEU A 363 7.54 -10.71 -15.61
CA LEU A 363 8.13 -11.77 -14.77
C LEU A 363 9.65 -11.59 -14.60
N ASP A 364 10.35 -11.11 -15.62
CA ASP A 364 11.77 -10.77 -15.53
C ASP A 364 12.00 -9.59 -14.57
N LEU A 365 11.20 -8.52 -14.65
CA LEU A 365 11.26 -7.41 -13.69
C LEU A 365 11.07 -7.92 -12.25
N MET A 366 10.07 -8.78 -12.02
CA MET A 366 9.83 -9.34 -10.68
C MET A 366 11.02 -10.17 -10.19
N SER A 367 11.60 -11.01 -11.06
CA SER A 367 12.76 -11.84 -10.76
C SER A 367 14.02 -11.02 -10.48
N ARG A 368 14.27 -9.96 -11.26
CA ARG A 368 15.37 -8.99 -10.99
C ARG A 368 15.16 -8.27 -9.66
N THR A 369 13.92 -7.94 -9.34
CA THR A 369 13.56 -7.27 -8.08
C THR A 369 13.80 -8.17 -6.87
N GLU A 370 13.39 -9.43 -6.91
CA GLU A 370 13.62 -10.41 -5.84
C GLU A 370 15.12 -10.68 -5.63
N LYS A 371 15.90 -10.78 -6.71
CA LYS A 371 17.37 -10.90 -6.61
C LYS A 371 18.01 -9.71 -5.90
N LYS A 372 17.50 -8.50 -6.14
CA LYS A 372 18.04 -7.26 -5.58
C LYS A 372 17.55 -6.96 -4.17
N LEU A 373 16.26 -7.21 -3.91
CA LEU A 373 15.53 -6.79 -2.72
C LEU A 373 15.14 -7.99 -1.84
N GLY A 374 15.77 -9.15 -2.02
CA GLY A 374 15.51 -10.37 -1.25
C GLY A 374 14.31 -11.17 -1.75
N TYR A 375 14.38 -12.48 -1.52
CA TYR A 375 13.34 -13.45 -1.88
C TYR A 375 12.01 -13.11 -1.18
N GLY A 376 10.88 -13.33 -1.87
CA GLY A 376 9.55 -13.22 -1.28
C GLY A 376 8.84 -11.87 -1.42
N ARG A 377 9.56 -10.79 -1.74
CA ARG A 377 8.98 -9.42 -1.74
C ARG A 377 7.81 -9.24 -2.71
N LEU A 378 7.84 -9.93 -3.85
CA LEU A 378 6.82 -9.82 -4.89
C LEU A 378 5.99 -11.09 -5.07
N THR A 379 6.07 -12.05 -4.14
CA THR A 379 5.39 -13.34 -4.29
C THR A 379 3.88 -13.19 -4.47
N ILE A 380 3.24 -12.32 -3.68
CA ILE A 380 1.80 -12.06 -3.82
C ILE A 380 1.52 -11.35 -5.14
N LEU A 381 2.31 -10.33 -5.50
CA LEU A 381 2.13 -9.59 -6.75
C LEU A 381 2.22 -10.53 -7.96
N ARG A 382 3.22 -11.42 -7.97
CA ARG A 382 3.38 -12.45 -9.00
C ARG A 382 2.17 -13.36 -9.08
N HIS A 383 1.73 -13.89 -7.95
CA HIS A 383 0.53 -14.72 -7.87
C HIS A 383 -0.71 -14.02 -8.45
N LEU A 384 -0.94 -12.76 -8.08
CA LEU A 384 -2.07 -11.98 -8.59
C LEU A 384 -1.99 -11.75 -10.10
N VAL A 385 -0.80 -11.45 -10.63
CA VAL A 385 -0.60 -11.24 -12.07
C VAL A 385 -0.80 -12.53 -12.86
N GLU A 386 -0.20 -13.64 -12.43
CA GLU A 386 -0.35 -14.95 -13.08
C GLU A 386 -1.81 -15.43 -13.03
N THR A 387 -2.49 -15.17 -11.91
CA THR A 387 -3.92 -15.45 -11.77
C THR A 387 -4.74 -14.62 -12.75
N ALA A 388 -4.45 -13.32 -12.90
CA ALA A 388 -5.13 -12.46 -13.87
C ALA A 388 -4.98 -12.97 -15.31
N TRP A 389 -3.77 -13.41 -15.69
CA TRP A 389 -3.52 -14.00 -17.01
C TRP A 389 -4.25 -15.33 -17.19
N SER A 390 -4.28 -16.18 -16.15
CA SER A 390 -5.05 -17.44 -16.19
C SER A 390 -6.54 -17.18 -16.41
N TYR A 391 -7.13 -16.18 -15.75
CA TYR A 391 -8.52 -15.77 -15.99
C TYR A 391 -8.75 -15.25 -17.42
N HIS A 392 -7.77 -14.59 -18.01
CA HIS A 392 -7.85 -14.10 -19.39
C HIS A 392 -7.80 -15.26 -20.39
N ASP A 393 -6.86 -16.20 -20.21
CA ASP A 393 -6.62 -17.30 -21.13
C ASP A 393 -7.75 -18.35 -21.12
N LEU A 394 -8.44 -18.50 -19.99
CA LEU A 394 -9.61 -19.37 -19.85
C LEU A 394 -10.93 -18.76 -20.41
N GLY A 395 -10.89 -17.51 -20.89
CA GLY A 395 -12.03 -16.61 -21.04
C GLY A 395 -13.00 -16.78 -22.22
N ASP A 396 -13.31 -18.00 -22.67
CA ASP A 396 -14.36 -18.21 -23.69
C ASP A 396 -15.81 -18.22 -23.13
N ASP A 397 -16.01 -18.31 -21.80
CA ASP A 397 -17.37 -18.42 -21.21
C ASP A 397 -17.92 -17.13 -20.54
N MET A 398 -17.16 -16.04 -20.50
CA MET A 398 -17.53 -14.80 -19.75
C MET A 398 -17.78 -13.57 -20.64
N ARG A 399 -17.85 -13.74 -21.97
CA ARG A 399 -17.88 -12.66 -22.96
C ARG A 399 -19.26 -12.04 -23.23
N GLU A 400 -20.34 -12.55 -22.68
CA GLU A 400 -21.67 -11.96 -22.90
C GLU A 400 -22.00 -10.82 -21.91
N GLY A 401 -21.72 -9.59 -22.34
CA GLY A 401 -22.74 -8.54 -22.31
C GLY A 401 -22.93 -7.70 -21.04
N GLN A 402 -21.97 -7.58 -20.13
CA GLN A 402 -22.12 -6.65 -19.01
C GLN A 402 -20.87 -5.83 -18.73
N SER A 403 -21.08 -4.52 -18.54
CA SER A 403 -20.12 -3.54 -18.02
C SER A 403 -19.62 -3.85 -16.59
N GLY A 404 -19.69 -5.11 -16.16
CA GLY A 404 -19.21 -5.66 -14.90
C GLY A 404 -17.99 -6.59 -15.02
N SER A 405 -17.46 -6.87 -16.22
CA SER A 405 -16.39 -7.89 -16.38
C SER A 405 -15.03 -7.47 -15.77
N TYR A 406 -14.58 -6.22 -15.97
CA TYR A 406 -13.27 -5.78 -15.47
C TYR A 406 -13.21 -5.73 -13.95
N LYS A 407 -14.17 -5.04 -13.31
CA LYS A 407 -14.24 -4.95 -11.84
C LYS A 407 -14.46 -6.32 -11.21
N ALA A 408 -15.34 -7.16 -11.76
CA ALA A 408 -15.56 -8.50 -11.25
C ALA A 408 -14.29 -9.36 -11.35
N ARG A 409 -13.59 -9.31 -12.50
CA ARG A 409 -12.31 -10.00 -12.68
C ARG A 409 -11.25 -9.50 -11.71
N LEU A 410 -11.14 -8.17 -11.56
CA LEU A 410 -10.18 -7.57 -10.63
C LEU A 410 -10.47 -7.98 -9.18
N HIS A 411 -11.73 -7.91 -8.75
CA HIS A 411 -12.14 -8.35 -7.42
C HIS A 411 -11.87 -9.85 -7.21
N ALA A 412 -12.22 -10.70 -8.18
CA ALA A 412 -11.96 -12.15 -8.12
C ALA A 412 -10.46 -12.46 -8.00
N VAL A 413 -9.63 -11.84 -8.85
CA VAL A 413 -8.17 -11.99 -8.83
C VAL A 413 -7.60 -11.53 -7.49
N VAL A 414 -7.94 -10.33 -7.04
CA VAL A 414 -7.40 -9.78 -5.78
C VAL A 414 -7.77 -10.67 -4.60
N ARG A 415 -9.00 -11.19 -4.55
CA ARG A 415 -9.49 -12.10 -3.49
C ARG A 415 -8.79 -13.46 -3.43
N THR A 416 -8.03 -13.85 -4.46
CA THR A 416 -7.20 -15.07 -4.41
C THR A 416 -6.01 -14.94 -3.47
N ALA A 417 -5.59 -13.70 -3.15
CA ALA A 417 -4.48 -13.50 -2.23
C ALA A 417 -4.83 -14.00 -0.81
N PRO A 418 -3.96 -14.81 -0.18
CA PRO A 418 -4.21 -15.39 1.14
C PRO A 418 -4.22 -14.36 2.29
N TYR A 419 -3.69 -13.17 2.04
CA TYR A 419 -3.71 -12.03 2.94
C TYR A 419 -3.69 -10.74 2.11
N MET A 420 -4.01 -9.61 2.74
CA MET A 420 -4.20 -8.34 2.04
C MET A 420 -2.96 -7.98 1.20
N PRO A 421 -3.09 -7.89 -0.14
CA PRO A 421 -1.95 -7.62 -1.00
C PRO A 421 -1.43 -6.21 -0.75
N PHE A 422 -0.13 -6.05 -0.88
CA PHE A 422 0.54 -4.77 -0.70
C PHE A 422 0.89 -4.15 -2.05
N PHE A 423 0.41 -2.94 -2.27
CA PHE A 423 0.44 -2.27 -3.55
C PHE A 423 1.31 -1.00 -3.56
N THR A 424 2.26 -0.89 -2.62
CA THR A 424 3.11 0.29 -2.37
C THR A 424 4.59 0.03 -2.43
#